data_AF-A0A519ZL45-F1
#
_entry.id   AF-A0A519ZL45-F1
#
_cell.length_a   1.000
_cell.length_b   1.000
_cell.length_c   1.000
_cell.angle_alpha   90.00
_cell.angle_beta   90.00
_cell.angle_gamma   90.00
#
_symmetry.space_group_name_H-M   'P 1'
#
loop_
_entity.id
_entity.type
_entity.pdbx_description
1 polymer ?
#
loop_
_entity_poly.entity_id
_entity_poly.type
_entity_poly.pdbx_seq_one_letter_code
_entity_poly.pdbx_strand_id
1 'polypeptide(L)'
;MTPLIHGRDIVVVGQQPWDTALGSNCKDIALEFSRHNRVLYVNSPLDRNTVLKHRHSPAVQARLRVQRGEASGLEAVAPNLWVLSPATVLESINWLPVGGLHTLANKLNNRRFARAIRAGMGQLNFQDFLLFNDNDIFRSFYLKELLKPEVSVYYSR
;
A
#
# COMPACT_ATOMS: atom_id res chain seq x y z
N MET A 1 23.24 20.56 -9.05
CA MET A 1 22.56 19.33 -8.56
C MET A 1 21.20 19.76 -8.04
N THR A 2 20.12 19.27 -8.66
CA THR A 2 18.75 19.46 -8.17
C THR A 2 18.67 18.96 -6.73
N PRO A 3 17.97 19.64 -5.80
CA PRO A 3 17.86 19.13 -4.44
C PRO A 3 17.17 17.77 -4.46
N LEU A 4 17.90 16.73 -4.01
CA LEU A 4 17.29 15.45 -3.64
C LEU A 4 16.30 15.71 -2.49
N ILE A 5 15.16 15.03 -2.50
CA ILE A 5 14.17 15.15 -1.42
C ILE A 5 14.73 14.48 -0.17
N HIS A 6 14.81 15.20 0.95
CA HIS A 6 15.43 14.72 2.20
C HIS A 6 14.51 15.00 3.39
N GLY A 7 14.56 14.14 4.41
CA GLY A 7 13.84 14.32 5.66
C GLY A 7 12.32 14.25 5.53
N ARG A 8 11.82 13.58 4.48
CA ARG A 8 10.39 13.46 4.20
C ARG A 8 9.84 12.11 4.66
N ASP A 9 8.56 12.08 4.98
CA ASP A 9 7.79 10.84 5.12
C ASP A 9 7.16 10.51 3.77
N ILE A 10 7.35 9.29 3.28
CA ILE A 10 6.92 8.88 1.93
C ILE A 10 6.15 7.58 2.04
N VAL A 11 4.89 7.58 1.58
CA VAL A 11 4.07 6.38 1.43
C VAL A 11 4.18 5.90 -0.01
N VAL A 12 4.67 4.68 -0.20
CA VAL A 12 4.81 4.03 -1.51
C VAL A 12 3.73 2.97 -1.65
N VAL A 13 2.93 3.07 -2.72
CA VAL A 13 1.94 2.06 -3.11
C VAL A 13 2.26 1.55 -4.52
N GLY A 14 2.01 0.28 -4.78
CA GLY A 14 2.28 -0.31 -6.09
C GLY A 14 1.61 -1.67 -6.27
N GLN A 15 1.71 -2.21 -7.48
CA GLN A 15 1.06 -3.48 -7.82
C GLN A 15 1.76 -4.68 -7.18
N GLN A 16 3.09 -4.66 -7.12
CA GLN A 16 3.89 -5.78 -6.64
C GLN A 16 4.05 -5.69 -5.12
N PRO A 17 3.77 -6.77 -4.38
CA PRO A 17 3.98 -6.76 -2.95
C PRO A 17 5.47 -6.95 -2.63
N TRP A 18 5.89 -6.53 -1.44
CA TRP A 18 7.27 -6.59 -0.98
C TRP A 18 7.84 -8.01 -0.95
N ASP A 19 7.00 -9.00 -0.66
CA ASP A 19 7.35 -10.42 -0.48
C ASP A 19 7.57 -11.19 -1.80
N THR A 20 7.42 -10.56 -2.97
CA THR A 20 7.73 -11.23 -4.24
C THR A 20 9.23 -11.55 -4.36
N ALA A 21 9.57 -12.76 -4.80
CA ALA A 21 10.95 -13.22 -4.96
C ALA A 21 11.71 -12.49 -6.10
N LEU A 22 10.97 -11.91 -7.04
CA LEU A 22 11.55 -11.13 -8.12
C LEU A 22 11.95 -9.74 -7.64
N GLY A 23 13.07 -9.22 -8.15
CA GLY A 23 13.38 -7.80 -8.05
C GLY A 23 12.25 -6.97 -8.66
N SER A 24 11.96 -5.84 -8.06
CA SER A 24 10.92 -4.93 -8.56
C SER A 24 11.41 -3.51 -8.44
N ASN A 25 11.24 -2.76 -9.52
CA ASN A 25 11.68 -1.38 -9.57
C ASN A 25 10.95 -0.51 -8.51
N CYS A 26 9.71 -0.83 -8.14
CA CYS A 26 9.04 -0.16 -7.00
C CYS A 26 9.82 -0.30 -5.68
N LYS A 27 10.31 -1.51 -5.38
CA LYS A 27 11.17 -1.75 -4.20
C LYS A 27 12.48 -0.99 -4.30
N ASP A 28 13.11 -0.98 -5.48
CA ASP A 28 14.37 -0.27 -5.69
C ASP A 28 14.18 1.25 -5.46
N ILE A 29 13.10 1.84 -5.98
CA ILE A 29 12.73 3.24 -5.71
C ILE A 29 12.50 3.47 -4.22
N ALA A 30 11.79 2.58 -3.54
CA ALA A 30 11.54 2.71 -2.10
C ALA A 30 12.84 2.64 -1.27
N LEU A 31 13.78 1.77 -1.66
CA LEU A 31 15.12 1.68 -1.07
C LEU A 31 15.97 2.92 -1.35
N GLU A 32 15.90 3.46 -2.56
CA GLU A 32 16.59 4.71 -2.91
C GLU A 32 16.03 5.89 -2.12
N PHE A 33 14.70 5.99 -1.99
CA PHE A 33 14.07 7.00 -1.15
C PHE A 33 14.50 6.89 0.32
N SER A 34 14.61 5.67 0.86
CA SER A 34 14.87 5.44 2.29
C SER A 34 16.28 5.84 2.74
N ARG A 35 17.21 6.10 1.80
CA ARG A 35 18.55 6.61 2.12
C ARG A 35 18.53 7.96 2.82
N HIS A 36 17.53 8.80 2.52
CA HIS A 36 17.43 10.17 3.05
C HIS A 36 16.05 10.51 3.62
N ASN A 37 15.09 9.57 3.54
CA ASN A 37 13.70 9.77 3.90
C ASN A 37 13.18 8.57 4.69
N ARG A 38 12.03 8.75 5.34
CA ARG A 38 11.30 7.67 5.99
C ARG A 38 10.25 7.15 5.03
N VAL A 39 10.24 5.86 4.77
CA VAL A 39 9.45 5.26 3.70
C VAL A 39 8.55 4.18 4.28
N LEU A 40 7.26 4.27 3.98
CA LEU A 40 6.27 3.24 4.24
C LEU A 40 5.85 2.62 2.92
N TYR A 41 6.40 1.45 2.61
CA TYR A 41 5.97 0.63 1.48
C TYR A 41 4.72 -0.14 1.85
N VAL A 42 3.66 -0.03 1.06
CA VAL A 42 2.37 -0.65 1.37
C VAL A 42 2.12 -1.81 0.42
N ASN A 43 2.05 -3.03 0.97
CA ASN A 43 1.63 -4.20 0.24
C ASN A 43 0.17 -4.05 -0.21
N SER A 44 -0.14 -4.58 -1.39
CA SER A 44 -1.54 -4.72 -1.82
C SER A 44 -2.32 -5.56 -0.78
N PRO A 45 -3.52 -5.10 -0.34
CA PRO A 45 -4.36 -5.92 0.52
C PRO A 45 -4.85 -7.18 -0.21
N LEU A 46 -5.24 -8.19 0.56
CA LEU A 46 -5.95 -9.33 -0.01
C LEU A 46 -7.32 -8.90 -0.55
N ASP A 47 -7.79 -9.55 -1.61
CA ASP A 47 -9.18 -9.49 -2.04
C ASP A 47 -9.95 -10.76 -1.66
N ARG A 48 -11.28 -10.65 -1.61
CA ARG A 48 -12.18 -11.72 -1.15
C ARG A 48 -12.00 -13.03 -1.93
N ASN A 49 -11.87 -12.96 -3.25
CA ASN A 49 -11.65 -14.12 -4.10
C ASN A 49 -10.30 -14.78 -3.81
N THR A 50 -9.24 -13.99 -3.62
CA THR A 50 -7.93 -14.54 -3.22
C THR A 50 -8.01 -15.25 -1.88
N VAL A 51 -8.70 -14.67 -0.89
CA VAL A 51 -8.95 -15.35 0.39
C VAL A 51 -9.68 -16.67 0.17
N LEU A 52 -10.78 -16.69 -0.59
CA LEU A 52 -11.56 -17.91 -0.82
C LEU A 52 -10.76 -19.01 -1.52
N LYS A 53 -10.05 -18.68 -2.60
CA LYS A 53 -9.32 -19.64 -3.44
C LYS A 53 -8.03 -20.14 -2.80
N HIS A 54 -7.32 -19.26 -2.07
CA HIS A 54 -5.96 -19.52 -1.60
C HIS A 54 -5.85 -19.45 -0.07
N ARG A 55 -6.96 -19.60 0.67
CA ARG A 55 -6.97 -19.53 2.15
C ARG A 55 -5.93 -20.41 2.81
N HIS A 56 -5.59 -21.56 2.23
CA HIS A 56 -4.64 -22.50 2.84
C HIS A 56 -3.18 -22.23 2.48
N SER A 57 -2.90 -21.26 1.60
CA SER A 57 -1.52 -20.90 1.26
C SER A 57 -0.84 -20.16 2.43
N PRO A 58 0.45 -20.41 2.69
CA PRO A 58 1.18 -19.74 3.77
C PRO A 58 1.14 -18.20 3.67
N ALA A 59 1.27 -17.65 2.45
CA ALA A 59 1.25 -16.21 2.21
C ALA A 59 -0.11 -15.57 2.56
N VAL A 60 -1.23 -16.22 2.20
CA VAL A 60 -2.57 -15.73 2.56
C VAL A 60 -2.81 -15.89 4.06
N GLN A 61 -2.40 -16.99 4.67
CA GLN A 61 -2.52 -17.19 6.12
C GLN A 61 -1.74 -16.13 6.91
N ALA A 62 -0.53 -15.78 6.49
CA ALA A 62 0.26 -14.72 7.12
C ALA A 62 -0.50 -13.37 7.12
N ARG A 63 -1.05 -12.97 5.96
CA ARG A 63 -1.86 -11.75 5.85
C ARG A 63 -3.16 -11.81 6.65
N LEU A 64 -3.81 -12.98 6.74
CA LEU A 64 -5.01 -13.15 7.56
C LEU A 64 -4.71 -13.10 9.06
N ARG A 65 -3.55 -13.57 9.52
CA ARG A 65 -3.11 -13.42 10.92
C ARG A 65 -2.97 -11.94 11.29
N VAL A 66 -2.38 -11.13 10.41
CA VAL A 66 -2.33 -9.67 10.57
C VAL A 66 -3.73 -9.08 10.65
N GLN A 67 -4.64 -9.51 9.78
CA GLN A 67 -6.04 -9.06 9.78
C GLN A 67 -6.79 -9.41 11.08
N ARG A 68 -6.46 -10.54 11.71
CA ARG A 68 -7.03 -10.96 13.01
C ARG A 68 -6.34 -10.32 14.22
N GLY A 69 -5.28 -9.54 14.02
CA GLY A 69 -4.49 -8.96 15.10
C GLY A 69 -3.52 -9.95 15.78
N GLU A 70 -3.29 -11.11 15.17
CA GLU A 70 -2.41 -12.17 15.69
C GLU A 70 -0.94 -11.97 15.29
N ALA A 71 -0.65 -10.97 14.46
CA ALA A 71 0.68 -10.60 14.01
C ALA A 71 0.73 -9.10 13.70
N SER A 72 1.90 -8.48 13.85
CA SER A 72 2.11 -7.10 13.40
C SER A 72 1.99 -7.03 11.88
N GLY A 73 1.24 -6.04 11.40
CA GLY A 73 1.18 -5.72 9.98
C GLY A 73 2.31 -4.81 9.51
N LEU A 74 3.13 -4.29 10.43
CA LEU A 74 4.19 -3.34 10.13
C LEU A 74 5.55 -3.95 10.48
N GLU A 75 6.45 -4.02 9.50
CA GLU A 75 7.77 -4.63 9.62
C GLU A 75 8.85 -3.65 9.14
N ALA A 76 9.93 -3.50 9.90
CA ALA A 76 11.11 -2.76 9.46
C ALA A 76 12.02 -3.68 8.62
N VAL A 77 12.22 -3.36 7.35
CA VAL A 77 12.98 -4.20 6.41
C VAL A 77 14.35 -3.62 6.06
N ALA A 78 14.54 -2.31 6.27
CA ALA A 78 15.82 -1.61 6.15
C ALA A 78 15.79 -0.32 6.98
N PRO A 79 16.94 0.37 7.19
CA PRO A 79 16.94 1.69 7.81
C PRO A 79 15.97 2.64 7.09
N ASN A 80 15.11 3.28 7.88
CA ASN A 80 14.07 4.19 7.41
C ASN A 80 13.05 3.59 6.42
N LEU A 81 12.95 2.26 6.31
CA LEU A 81 12.00 1.59 5.40
C LEU A 81 11.18 0.55 6.15
N TRP A 82 9.87 0.76 6.12
CA TRP A 82 8.89 -0.14 6.70
C TRP A 82 7.95 -0.67 5.63
N VAL A 83 7.55 -1.92 5.79
CA VAL A 83 6.55 -2.57 4.95
C VAL A 83 5.28 -2.75 5.75
N LEU A 84 4.18 -2.21 5.23
CA LEU A 84 2.84 -2.41 5.75
C LEU A 84 2.14 -3.51 4.97
N SER A 85 1.77 -4.58 5.66
CA SER A 85 0.74 -5.53 5.26
C SER A 85 -0.62 -5.07 5.78
N PRO A 86 -1.51 -4.55 4.93
CA PRO A 86 -2.77 -3.97 5.37
C PRO A 86 -3.66 -5.01 6.07
N ALA A 87 -4.11 -4.71 7.29
CA ALA A 87 -5.08 -5.51 8.03
C ALA A 87 -6.51 -5.37 7.49
N THR A 88 -6.69 -5.55 6.18
CA THR A 88 -7.99 -5.39 5.51
C THR A 88 -8.12 -6.30 4.30
N VAL A 89 -9.36 -6.65 3.98
CA VAL A 89 -9.72 -7.43 2.78
C VAL A 89 -10.63 -6.56 1.91
N LEU A 90 -10.25 -6.43 0.64
CA LEU A 90 -11.04 -5.72 -0.37
C LEU A 90 -12.06 -6.65 -1.00
N GLU A 91 -13.20 -6.10 -1.43
CA GLU A 91 -14.12 -6.89 -2.24
C GLU A 91 -13.56 -7.04 -3.66
N SER A 92 -13.70 -8.24 -4.22
CA SER A 92 -13.27 -8.52 -5.59
C SER A 92 -14.29 -7.94 -6.56
N ILE A 93 -14.02 -6.75 -7.06
CA ILE A 93 -14.96 -5.97 -7.90
C ILE A 93 -14.63 -6.03 -9.40
N ASN A 94 -13.57 -6.74 -9.79
CA ASN A 94 -13.09 -6.81 -11.18
C ASN A 94 -14.13 -7.38 -12.18
N TRP A 95 -15.16 -8.06 -11.68
CA TRP A 95 -16.25 -8.62 -12.50
C TRP A 95 -17.37 -7.61 -12.78
N LEU A 96 -17.41 -6.48 -12.07
CA LEU A 96 -18.42 -5.45 -12.27
C LEU A 96 -18.06 -4.60 -13.50
N PRO A 97 -19.02 -4.32 -14.40
CA PRO A 97 -18.79 -3.41 -15.50
C PRO A 97 -18.51 -1.99 -14.98
N VAL A 98 -17.70 -1.24 -15.72
CA VAL A 98 -17.41 0.16 -15.39
C VAL A 98 -18.72 0.95 -15.39
N GLY A 99 -19.00 1.63 -14.29
CA GLY A 99 -20.24 2.37 -14.07
C GLY A 99 -20.41 2.78 -12.60
N GLY A 100 -21.58 3.31 -12.26
CA GLY A 100 -21.84 3.86 -10.92
C GLY A 100 -21.61 2.86 -9.78
N LEU A 101 -22.04 1.61 -9.96
CA LEU A 101 -21.85 0.55 -8.96
C LEU A 101 -20.37 0.18 -8.78
N HIS A 102 -19.62 0.00 -9.88
CA HIS A 102 -18.17 -0.25 -9.81
C HIS A 102 -17.44 0.91 -9.14
N THR A 103 -17.78 2.16 -9.48
CA THR A 103 -17.20 3.36 -8.87
C THR A 103 -17.45 3.42 -7.36
N LEU A 104 -18.68 3.16 -6.92
CA LEU A 104 -19.03 3.12 -5.50
C LEU A 104 -18.28 2.02 -4.76
N ALA A 105 -18.27 0.81 -5.33
CA ALA A 105 -17.59 -0.34 -4.74
C ALA A 105 -16.06 -0.10 -4.66
N ASN A 106 -15.47 0.48 -5.70
CA ASN A 106 -14.05 0.83 -5.70
C ASN A 106 -13.73 1.90 -4.65
N LYS A 107 -14.59 2.91 -4.50
CA LYS A 107 -14.43 3.93 -3.45
C LYS A 107 -14.54 3.34 -2.04
N LEU A 108 -15.41 2.35 -1.83
CA LEU A 108 -15.49 1.62 -0.56
C LEU A 108 -14.20 0.81 -0.28
N ASN A 109 -13.68 0.10 -1.28
CA ASN A 109 -12.40 -0.61 -1.17
C ASN A 109 -11.26 0.35 -0.84
N ASN A 110 -11.15 1.47 -1.56
CA ASN A 110 -10.13 2.48 -1.32
C ASN A 110 -10.26 3.13 0.06
N ARG A 111 -11.48 3.32 0.60
CA ARG A 111 -11.69 3.78 1.99
C ARG A 111 -11.13 2.80 3.02
N ARG A 112 -11.33 1.50 2.81
CA ARG A 112 -10.74 0.47 3.67
C ARG A 112 -9.22 0.48 3.59
N PHE A 113 -8.69 0.58 2.37
CA PHE A 113 -7.25 0.61 2.14
C PHE A 113 -6.59 1.85 2.75
N ALA A 114 -7.16 3.04 2.52
CA ALA A 114 -6.71 4.30 3.10
C ALA A 114 -6.71 4.25 4.64
N ARG A 115 -7.73 3.63 5.26
CA ARG A 115 -7.76 3.44 6.72
C ARG A 115 -6.59 2.60 7.22
N ALA A 116 -6.27 1.51 6.54
CA ALA A 116 -5.14 0.67 6.89
C ALA A 116 -3.80 1.42 6.74
N ILE A 117 -3.63 2.20 5.67
CA ILE A 117 -2.46 3.05 5.47
C ILE A 117 -2.31 4.07 6.60
N ARG A 118 -3.40 4.78 6.96
CA ARG A 118 -3.39 5.73 8.08
C ARG A 118 -3.00 5.07 9.41
N ALA A 119 -3.44 3.83 9.65
CA ALA A 119 -3.05 3.09 10.84
C ALA A 119 -1.55 2.75 10.86
N GLY A 120 -0.96 2.39 9.72
CA GLY A 120 0.48 2.19 9.60
C GLY A 120 1.28 3.50 9.75
N MET A 121 0.82 4.57 9.12
CA MET A 121 1.39 5.91 9.28
C MET A 121 1.35 6.38 10.73
N GLY A 122 0.23 6.16 11.44
CA GLY A 122 0.09 6.53 12.85
C GLY A 122 1.07 5.81 13.76
N GLN A 123 1.34 4.52 13.52
CA GLN A 123 2.36 3.76 14.27
C GLN A 123 3.78 4.33 14.08
N LEU A 124 4.04 4.90 12.91
CA LEU A 124 5.31 5.55 12.61
C LEU A 124 5.29 7.05 12.93
N ASN A 125 4.19 7.64 13.39
CA ASN A 125 4.05 9.10 13.50
C ASN A 125 4.42 9.82 12.18
N PHE A 126 4.00 9.29 11.03
CA PHE A 126 4.18 9.98 9.75
C PHE A 126 3.33 11.25 9.70
N GLN A 127 3.93 12.37 9.33
CA GLN A 127 3.27 13.68 9.18
C GLN A 127 3.63 14.27 7.82
N ASP A 128 2.76 15.11 7.26
CA ASP A 128 3.05 15.90 6.05
C ASP A 128 3.71 15.06 4.93
N PHE A 129 3.12 13.90 4.67
CA PHE A 129 3.75 12.85 3.85
C PHE A 129 3.52 13.04 2.34
N LEU A 130 4.41 12.44 1.56
CA LEU A 130 4.28 12.32 0.11
C LEU A 130 3.68 10.96 -0.25
N LEU A 131 2.75 10.91 -1.21
CA LEU A 131 2.20 9.66 -1.74
C LEU A 131 2.82 9.36 -3.11
N PHE A 132 3.57 8.28 -3.21
CA PHE A 132 4.13 7.78 -4.46
C PHE A 132 3.37 6.52 -4.91
N ASN A 133 2.69 6.59 -6.05
CA ASN A 133 1.94 5.48 -6.63
C ASN A 133 2.66 4.94 -7.87
N ASP A 134 3.19 3.72 -7.79
CA ASP A 134 3.79 2.98 -8.90
C ASP A 134 2.72 2.16 -9.64
N ASN A 135 2.08 2.82 -10.61
CA ASN A 135 1.14 2.25 -11.57
C ASN A 135 -0.05 1.43 -10.98
N ASP A 136 -0.45 1.66 -9.72
CA ASP A 136 -1.59 0.97 -9.09
C ASP A 136 -2.90 1.75 -9.33
N ILE A 137 -3.43 1.62 -10.54
CA ILE A 137 -4.54 2.46 -11.06
C ILE A 137 -5.85 2.24 -10.32
N PHE A 138 -6.16 1.01 -9.88
CA PHE A 138 -7.49 0.68 -9.35
C PHE A 138 -7.57 0.75 -7.83
N ARG A 139 -6.68 0.04 -7.13
CA ARG A 139 -6.71 -0.07 -5.67
C ARG A 139 -6.28 1.22 -4.98
N SER A 140 -5.43 2.00 -5.65
CA SER A 140 -4.90 3.25 -5.11
C SER A 140 -5.55 4.51 -5.70
N PHE A 141 -6.58 4.35 -6.55
CA PHE A 141 -7.22 5.44 -7.31
C PHE A 141 -7.66 6.64 -6.45
N TYR A 142 -8.34 6.37 -5.33
CA TYR A 142 -8.89 7.41 -4.46
C TYR A 142 -7.95 7.80 -3.31
N LEU A 143 -6.73 7.25 -3.24
CA LEU A 143 -5.85 7.50 -2.10
C LEU A 143 -5.43 8.96 -1.98
N LYS A 144 -5.26 9.70 -3.09
CA LYS A 144 -5.02 11.14 -3.03
C LYS A 144 -6.16 11.89 -2.32
N GLU A 145 -7.41 11.63 -2.71
CA GLU A 145 -8.60 12.24 -2.09
C GLU A 145 -8.74 11.81 -0.62
N LEU A 146 -8.50 10.53 -0.33
CA LEU A 146 -8.79 9.93 0.97
C LEU A 146 -7.68 10.16 1.99
N LEU A 147 -6.41 10.19 1.59
CA LEU A 147 -5.28 10.36 2.50
C LEU A 147 -4.82 11.82 2.60
N LYS A 148 -5.11 12.65 1.60
CA LYS A 148 -4.72 14.08 1.54
C LYS A 148 -3.20 14.29 1.78
N PRO A 149 -2.31 13.64 0.98
CA PRO A 149 -0.87 13.89 1.05
C PRO A 149 -0.54 15.33 0.65
N GLU A 150 0.63 15.84 1.05
CA GLU A 150 1.12 17.15 0.58
C GLU A 150 1.36 17.14 -0.92
N VAL A 151 1.98 16.07 -1.41
CA VAL A 151 2.18 15.81 -2.84
C VAL A 151 1.80 14.37 -3.13
N SER A 152 1.07 14.17 -4.22
CA SER A 152 0.80 12.84 -4.77
C SER A 152 1.44 12.73 -6.15
N VAL A 153 2.34 11.78 -6.29
CA VAL A 153 3.03 11.44 -7.53
C VAL A 153 2.44 10.14 -8.06
N TYR A 154 1.96 10.18 -9.30
CA TYR A 154 1.59 8.99 -10.04
C TYR A 154 2.69 8.69 -11.05
N TYR A 155 3.32 7.54 -10.89
CA TYR A 155 4.44 7.12 -11.70
C TYR A 155 4.00 6.00 -12.65
N SER A 156 4.09 6.28 -13.95
CA SER A 156 3.73 5.36 -15.04
C SER A 156 4.97 5.08 -15.87
N ARG A 157 5.19 3.81 -16.21
CA ARG A 157 6.17 3.37 -17.20
C ARG A 157 5.47 2.80 -18.41
#